data_AF-A3XG57-F1
#
_entry.id   AF-A3XG57-F1
#
_cell.length_a   1.000
_cell.length_b   1.000
_cell.length_c   1.000
_cell.angle_alpha   90.00
_cell.angle_beta   90.00
_cell.angle_gamma   90.00
#
_symmetry.space_group_name_H-M   'P 1'
#
loop_
_entity.id
_entity.type
_entity.pdbx_description
1 polymer ?
#
loop_
_entity_poly.entity_id
_entity_poly.type
_entity_poly.pdbx_seq_one_letter_code
_entity_poly.pdbx_strand_id
1 'polypeptide(L)'
;MKQGLTILTAISVLIFGLKSFGQSSWEVQQKITLDRYTSYQGTIENGRKFQLYLVPSSQACPKEQGPSRRIRVEGWYRIDNGLKTPLIGFSSDEICNNSLTLFVPQKRSEAFVDEHCKPLNTKERFEQLPRERPGILVWNKANGQKQKIKLQQVHPFSWNTQAQIAIHANGLLLKTVDLSALSKNTFIEQVEIIGKKHINNKFHVLLKYAHRSKPGSYGRGMCANGIEEFIAHLVINQDCEVALFEQERLNSCLLQLDGNTVNYDPKHPELGIATNTRAH
;
A
#
# COMPACT_ATOMS: atom_id res chain seq x y z
N MET A 1 -29.49 5.70 -64.82
CA MET A 1 -28.20 6.00 -65.47
C MET A 1 -27.62 7.23 -64.76
N LYS A 2 -26.48 7.10 -64.07
CA LYS A 2 -25.15 7.67 -64.46
C LYS A 2 -25.24 9.20 -64.65
N GLN A 3 -24.48 10.11 -64.04
CA GLN A 3 -23.17 10.17 -63.35
C GLN A 3 -23.15 11.53 -62.59
N GLY A 4 -22.46 11.68 -61.45
CA GLY A 4 -21.09 12.26 -61.37
C GLY A 4 -21.12 13.80 -61.27
N LEU A 5 -20.81 14.40 -60.10
CA LEU A 5 -19.54 15.09 -59.74
C LEU A 5 -19.34 16.44 -60.51
N THR A 6 -18.97 17.62 -59.97
CA THR A 6 -18.13 17.98 -58.82
C THR A 6 -18.09 19.54 -58.65
N ILE A 7 -17.84 20.01 -57.41
CA ILE A 7 -17.04 21.18 -56.96
C ILE A 7 -17.51 22.64 -57.25
N LEU A 8 -17.75 23.42 -56.17
CA LEU A 8 -16.79 24.41 -55.62
C LEU A 8 -17.36 25.06 -54.34
N THR A 9 -17.07 24.48 -53.17
CA THR A 9 -17.26 25.14 -51.88
C THR A 9 -16.02 25.99 -51.58
N ALA A 10 -16.17 27.30 -51.70
CA ALA A 10 -15.16 28.26 -51.26
C ALA A 10 -15.10 28.28 -49.72
N ILE A 11 -13.96 27.88 -49.17
CA ILE A 11 -13.66 28.01 -47.74
C ILE A 11 -13.22 29.46 -47.50
N SER A 12 -14.13 30.28 -46.98
CA SER A 12 -13.80 31.59 -46.44
C SER A 12 -13.19 31.42 -45.05
N VAL A 13 -11.88 31.53 -45.00
CA VAL A 13 -11.07 31.71 -43.79
C VAL A 13 -11.46 33.06 -43.17
N LEU A 14 -12.15 33.03 -42.04
CA LEU A 14 -12.31 34.17 -41.14
C LEU A 14 -11.52 33.87 -39.86
N ILE A 15 -10.25 34.27 -39.92
CA ILE A 15 -9.39 34.52 -38.77
C ILE A 15 -10.01 35.71 -38.04
N PHE A 16 -10.45 35.54 -36.79
CA PHE A 16 -10.20 36.46 -35.66
C PHE A 16 -10.92 35.94 -34.41
N GLY A 17 -10.14 35.27 -33.57
CA GLY A 17 -10.57 34.73 -32.27
C GLY A 17 -9.40 34.08 -31.53
N LEU A 18 -8.20 34.68 -31.63
CA LEU A 18 -7.03 34.34 -30.83
C LEU A 18 -7.34 34.60 -29.34
N LYS A 19 -7.83 33.58 -28.64
CA LYS A 19 -7.66 33.44 -27.19
C LYS A 19 -7.36 31.97 -26.86
N SER A 20 -6.18 31.77 -26.28
CA SER A 20 -5.61 30.56 -25.69
C SER A 20 -5.50 29.32 -26.60
N PHE A 21 -4.43 29.25 -27.38
CA PHE A 21 -3.75 27.96 -27.53
C PHE A 21 -3.36 27.50 -26.13
N GLY A 22 -4.00 26.43 -25.66
CA GLY A 22 -3.96 25.97 -24.29
C GLY A 22 -2.53 25.73 -23.82
N GLN A 23 -2.18 26.28 -22.66
CA GLN A 23 -1.09 25.73 -21.85
C GLN A 23 -1.35 24.22 -21.74
N SER A 24 -0.41 23.41 -22.21
CA SER A 24 -0.43 21.96 -21.99
C SER A 24 -0.62 21.70 -20.50
N SER A 25 -1.80 21.23 -20.11
CA SER A 25 -2.06 20.91 -18.71
C SER A 25 -1.39 19.58 -18.44
N TRP A 26 -0.55 19.54 -17.42
CA TRP A 26 0.08 18.30 -17.01
C TRP A 26 -0.02 18.15 -15.49
N GLU A 27 -0.11 16.90 -15.08
CA GLU A 27 -0.32 16.54 -13.70
C GLU A 27 0.53 15.34 -13.30
N VAL A 28 0.73 15.27 -11.99
CA VAL A 28 1.46 14.19 -11.34
C VAL A 28 0.50 13.60 -10.33
N GLN A 29 0.22 12.33 -10.47
CA GLN A 29 -0.60 11.58 -9.53
C GLN A 29 0.30 10.59 -8.79
N GLN A 30 -0.01 10.30 -7.53
CA GLN A 30 0.67 9.28 -6.74
C GLN A 30 -0.30 8.16 -6.41
N LYS A 31 0.22 6.94 -6.33
CA LYS A 31 -0.53 5.77 -5.88
C LYS A 31 0.36 4.92 -4.98
N ILE A 32 -0.19 4.54 -3.82
CA ILE A 32 0.44 3.59 -2.91
C ILE A 32 -0.46 2.37 -2.84
N THR A 33 0.10 1.22 -3.18
CA THR A 33 -0.56 -0.07 -3.01
C THR A 33 0.04 -0.76 -1.78
N LEU A 34 -0.82 -1.13 -0.84
CA LEU A 34 -0.43 -1.80 0.40
C LEU A 34 -0.65 -3.29 0.24
N ASP A 35 0.42 -4.09 0.30
CA ASP A 35 0.35 -5.54 0.13
C ASP A 35 0.12 -6.27 1.46
N ARG A 36 -0.88 -5.80 2.23
CA ARG A 36 -1.12 -6.23 3.60
C ARG A 36 -2.04 -7.44 3.63
N TYR A 37 -1.57 -8.59 3.17
CA TYR A 37 -2.31 -9.83 3.33
C TYR A 37 -1.42 -11.04 3.57
N THR A 38 -2.02 -12.07 4.16
CA THR A 38 -1.45 -13.41 4.26
C THR A 38 -2.39 -14.37 3.55
N SER A 39 -1.84 -15.29 2.76
CA SER A 39 -2.62 -16.35 2.14
C SER A 39 -2.06 -17.72 2.46
N TYR A 40 -2.96 -18.67 2.67
CA TYR A 40 -2.63 -20.06 2.90
C TYR A 40 -3.42 -20.98 1.96
N GLN A 41 -2.81 -22.10 1.62
CA GLN A 41 -3.44 -23.18 0.85
C GLN A 41 -3.13 -24.53 1.50
N GLY A 42 -4.05 -25.47 1.41
CA GLY A 42 -3.82 -26.83 1.89
C GLY A 42 -4.95 -27.76 1.49
N THR A 43 -5.00 -28.91 2.15
CA THR A 43 -6.06 -29.91 1.95
C THR A 43 -6.67 -30.31 3.29
N ILE A 44 -7.97 -30.57 3.28
CA ILE A 44 -8.70 -31.13 4.42
C ILE A 44 -8.80 -32.67 4.30
N GLU A 45 -9.24 -33.36 5.36
CA GLU A 45 -9.18 -34.84 5.50
C GLU A 45 -9.85 -35.63 4.37
N ASN A 46 -10.77 -35.03 3.62
CA ASN A 46 -11.43 -35.64 2.45
C ASN A 46 -10.77 -35.26 1.11
N GLY A 47 -9.52 -34.80 1.12
CA GLY A 47 -8.74 -34.43 -0.07
C GLY A 47 -9.17 -33.11 -0.72
N ARG A 48 -10.20 -32.44 -0.20
CA ARG A 48 -10.69 -31.17 -0.75
C ARG A 48 -9.70 -30.05 -0.50
N LYS A 49 -9.59 -29.13 -1.45
CA LYS A 49 -8.67 -27.99 -1.36
C LYS A 49 -9.21 -26.96 -0.38
N PHE A 50 -8.36 -26.42 0.47
CA PHE A 50 -8.69 -25.37 1.42
C PHE A 50 -7.85 -24.14 1.11
N GLN A 51 -8.47 -22.97 1.05
CA GLN A 51 -7.77 -21.71 0.85
C GLN A 51 -8.22 -20.70 1.88
N LEU A 52 -7.27 -19.94 2.41
CA LEU A 52 -7.46 -18.95 3.45
C LEU A 52 -6.77 -17.66 3.02
N TYR A 53 -7.47 -16.54 3.14
CA TYR A 53 -6.95 -15.22 2.83
C TYR A 53 -7.29 -14.28 3.99
N LEU A 54 -6.28 -13.56 4.47
CA LEU A 54 -6.34 -12.75 5.68
C LEU A 54 -5.70 -11.39 5.44
N VAL A 55 -6.33 -10.32 5.91
CA VAL A 55 -5.89 -8.92 5.83
C VAL A 55 -5.93 -8.38 7.25
N PRO A 56 -4.78 -8.02 7.85
CA PRO A 56 -4.79 -7.35 9.13
C PRO A 56 -5.28 -5.91 8.98
N SER A 57 -6.03 -5.46 9.98
CA SER A 57 -6.45 -4.09 10.13
C SER A 57 -5.50 -3.31 11.03
N SER A 58 -5.64 -1.99 11.06
CA SER A 58 -4.97 -1.14 12.06
C SER A 58 -5.63 -1.22 13.45
N GLN A 59 -6.76 -1.91 13.58
CA GLN A 59 -7.51 -2.03 14.83
C GLN A 59 -6.91 -3.14 15.69
N ALA A 60 -6.70 -2.84 16.97
CA ALA A 60 -6.29 -3.81 17.98
C ALA A 60 -7.48 -4.21 18.85
N CYS A 61 -7.29 -5.24 19.67
CA CYS A 61 -8.25 -5.62 20.69
C CYS A 61 -8.53 -4.44 21.65
N PRO A 62 -9.81 -4.04 21.90
CA PRO A 62 -10.14 -2.79 22.60
C PRO A 62 -9.56 -2.60 24.01
N LYS A 63 -9.31 -3.67 24.77
CA LYS A 63 -8.73 -3.59 26.13
C LYS A 63 -7.27 -4.04 26.24
N GLU A 64 -6.64 -4.47 25.14
CA GLU A 64 -5.24 -4.87 25.19
C GLU A 64 -4.33 -3.66 24.99
N GLN A 65 -3.70 -3.23 26.07
CA GLN A 65 -2.69 -2.18 26.04
C GLN A 65 -1.29 -2.77 25.85
N GLY A 66 -0.43 -1.98 25.22
CA GLY A 66 0.98 -2.31 25.07
C GLY A 66 1.31 -3.11 23.81
N PRO A 67 2.58 -3.53 23.71
CA PRO A 67 3.17 -4.06 22.49
C PRO A 67 2.61 -5.43 22.07
N SER A 68 2.01 -6.16 23.01
CA SER A 68 1.46 -7.52 22.88
C SER A 68 -0.01 -7.59 22.48
N ARG A 69 -0.58 -6.47 22.07
CA ARG A 69 -1.98 -6.41 21.63
C ARG A 69 -2.23 -7.28 20.40
N ARG A 70 -3.29 -8.08 20.45
CA ARG A 70 -3.79 -8.84 19.32
C ARG A 70 -4.40 -7.90 18.30
N ILE A 71 -4.02 -8.09 17.04
CA ILE A 71 -4.44 -7.28 15.90
C ILE A 71 -5.66 -7.91 15.27
N ARG A 72 -6.67 -7.11 14.96
CA ARG A 72 -7.85 -7.59 14.24
C ARG A 72 -7.46 -7.94 12.81
N VAL A 73 -7.86 -9.12 12.37
CA VAL A 73 -7.66 -9.65 11.03
C VAL A 73 -9.01 -9.96 10.42
N GLU A 74 -9.20 -9.62 9.15
CA GLU A 74 -10.41 -9.92 8.39
C GLU A 74 -10.06 -10.70 7.13
N GLY A 75 -11.01 -11.43 6.57
CA GLY A 75 -10.72 -12.20 5.37
C GLY A 75 -11.81 -13.18 4.99
N TRP A 76 -11.39 -14.29 4.39
CA TRP A 76 -12.29 -15.37 4.00
C TRP A 76 -11.55 -16.70 3.89
N TYR A 77 -12.29 -17.78 4.00
CA TYR A 77 -11.85 -19.09 3.53
C TYR A 77 -12.78 -19.61 2.44
N ARG A 78 -12.29 -20.54 1.62
CA ARG A 78 -13.13 -21.34 0.71
C ARG A 78 -12.62 -22.76 0.62
N ILE A 79 -13.53 -23.66 0.33
CA ILE A 79 -13.23 -25.07 0.07
C ILE A 79 -13.46 -25.31 -1.43
N ASP A 80 -12.46 -25.89 -2.09
CA ASP A 80 -12.36 -25.99 -3.54
C ASP A 80 -12.60 -24.64 -4.22
N ASN A 81 -13.38 -24.61 -5.31
CA ASN A 81 -13.82 -23.38 -5.97
C ASN A 81 -15.19 -22.92 -5.47
N GLY A 82 -15.56 -23.27 -4.23
CA GLY A 82 -16.82 -22.86 -3.63
C GLY A 82 -16.88 -21.38 -3.24
N LEU A 83 -18.00 -21.01 -2.59
CA LEU A 83 -18.23 -19.66 -2.09
C LEU A 83 -17.20 -19.27 -1.01
N LYS A 84 -16.83 -17.99 -1.02
CA LYS A 84 -15.97 -17.40 0.01
C LYS A 84 -16.78 -17.16 1.28
N THR A 85 -16.43 -17.87 2.35
CA THR A 85 -17.02 -17.66 3.67
C THR A 85 -16.21 -16.60 4.41
N PRO A 86 -16.83 -15.49 4.87
CA PRO A 86 -16.12 -14.42 5.54
C PRO A 86 -15.55 -14.86 6.88
N LEU A 87 -14.42 -14.26 7.25
CA LEU A 87 -13.73 -14.47 8.51
C LEU A 87 -13.41 -13.13 9.17
N ILE A 88 -13.52 -13.11 10.50
CA ILE A 88 -12.96 -12.07 11.36
C ILE A 88 -12.19 -12.76 12.48
N GLY A 89 -11.12 -12.16 12.96
CA GLY A 89 -10.36 -12.72 14.04
C GLY A 89 -9.28 -11.81 14.56
N PHE A 90 -8.36 -12.41 15.30
CA PHE A 90 -7.27 -11.74 15.96
C PHE A 90 -5.99 -12.55 15.81
N SER A 91 -4.89 -11.85 15.51
CA SER A 91 -3.55 -12.41 15.48
C SER A 91 -2.66 -11.75 16.52
N SER A 92 -1.88 -12.54 17.24
CA SER A 92 -0.74 -12.08 18.04
C SER A 92 0.55 -12.50 17.34
N ASP A 93 1.51 -11.58 17.27
CA ASP A 93 2.87 -11.85 16.80
C ASP A 93 3.83 -11.57 17.98
N GLU A 94 3.89 -12.52 18.89
CA GLU A 94 4.83 -12.51 20.01
C GLU A 94 5.95 -13.50 19.73
N ILE A 95 7.19 -13.10 19.99
CA ILE A 95 8.44 -13.85 19.71
C ILE A 95 8.40 -15.32 20.21
N CYS A 96 7.49 -15.67 21.12
CA CYS A 96 7.28 -17.04 21.60
C CYS A 96 5.81 -17.53 21.59
N ASN A 97 4.84 -16.74 21.14
CA ASN A 97 3.41 -17.06 21.32
C ASN A 97 2.52 -16.55 20.17
N ASN A 98 2.90 -16.88 18.93
CA ASN A 98 2.09 -16.58 17.77
C ASN A 98 0.75 -17.31 17.86
N SER A 99 -0.33 -16.53 17.93
CA SER A 99 -1.69 -17.03 17.99
C SER A 99 -2.51 -16.42 16.86
N LEU A 100 -3.40 -17.22 16.31
CA LEU A 100 -4.36 -16.80 15.31
C LEU A 100 -5.69 -17.44 15.67
N THR A 101 -6.69 -16.61 15.92
CA THR A 101 -8.06 -17.07 16.16
C THR A 101 -8.96 -16.39 15.15
N LEU A 102 -9.68 -17.18 14.34
CA LEU A 102 -10.59 -16.69 13.30
C LEU A 102 -11.98 -17.26 13.54
N PHE A 103 -12.98 -16.53 13.10
CA PHE A 103 -14.38 -16.82 13.35
C PHE A 103 -15.22 -16.54 12.10
N VAL A 104 -16.21 -17.38 11.87
CA VAL A 104 -17.25 -17.12 10.86
C VAL A 104 -18.38 -16.36 11.53
N PRO A 105 -18.61 -15.07 11.17
CA PRO A 105 -19.67 -14.28 11.76
C PRO A 105 -21.04 -14.77 11.28
N GLN A 106 -22.06 -14.73 12.15
CA GLN A 106 -23.44 -15.07 11.76
C GLN A 106 -24.07 -14.01 10.84
N LYS A 107 -23.75 -12.72 11.05
CA LYS A 107 -24.07 -11.61 10.13
C LYS A 107 -22.85 -10.72 9.93
N ARG A 108 -22.67 -10.18 8.72
CA ARG A 108 -21.53 -9.28 8.39
C ARG A 108 -21.43 -8.04 9.29
N SER A 109 -22.57 -7.52 9.75
CA SER A 109 -22.66 -6.32 10.61
C SER A 109 -22.54 -6.62 12.10
N GLU A 110 -22.65 -7.88 12.53
CA GLU A 110 -22.71 -8.29 13.95
C GLU A 110 -21.39 -8.86 14.45
N ALA A 111 -20.27 -8.42 13.89
CA ALA A 111 -18.94 -8.77 14.39
C ALA A 111 -18.64 -8.06 15.73
N PHE A 112 -19.51 -8.25 16.72
CA PHE A 112 -19.31 -7.80 18.09
C PHE A 112 -18.43 -8.83 18.80
N VAL A 113 -17.17 -8.44 18.95
CA VAL A 113 -16.26 -9.04 19.90
C VAL A 113 -16.43 -8.36 21.25
N ASP A 114 -16.44 -9.18 22.29
CA ASP A 114 -16.40 -8.69 23.67
C ASP A 114 -15.09 -7.97 23.96
N GLU A 115 -14.99 -7.46 25.16
CA GLU A 115 -13.84 -6.71 25.66
C GLU A 115 -12.52 -7.50 25.63
N HIS A 116 -12.60 -8.84 25.54
CA HIS A 116 -11.48 -9.78 25.51
C HIS A 116 -11.23 -10.35 24.11
N CYS A 117 -11.81 -9.75 23.08
CA CYS A 117 -11.73 -10.20 21.70
C CYS A 117 -12.24 -11.62 21.49
N LYS A 118 -13.21 -12.03 22.32
CA LYS A 118 -14.00 -13.22 22.11
C LYS A 118 -15.30 -12.80 21.43
N PRO A 119 -15.65 -13.40 20.30
CA PRO A 119 -16.90 -13.09 19.63
C PRO A 119 -18.08 -13.61 20.45
N LEU A 120 -19.13 -12.81 20.52
CA LEU A 120 -20.34 -13.12 21.28
C LEU A 120 -21.16 -14.25 20.63
N ASN A 121 -21.17 -14.34 19.29
CA ASN A 121 -21.88 -15.36 18.51
C ASN A 121 -21.04 -15.81 17.30
N THR A 122 -20.72 -17.11 17.19
CA THR A 122 -19.98 -17.65 16.02
C THR A 122 -20.53 -18.98 15.55
N LYS A 123 -20.50 -19.19 14.23
CA LYS A 123 -20.89 -20.46 13.63
C LYS A 123 -19.73 -21.45 13.62
N GLU A 124 -18.54 -20.96 13.31
CA GLU A 124 -17.33 -21.77 13.18
C GLU A 124 -16.14 -20.97 13.72
N ARG A 125 -15.12 -21.68 14.18
CA ARG A 125 -13.90 -21.11 14.75
C ARG A 125 -12.66 -21.83 14.25
N PHE A 126 -11.62 -21.10 13.93
CA PHE A 126 -10.29 -21.62 13.61
C PHE A 126 -9.30 -21.11 14.65
N GLU A 127 -8.50 -22.01 15.21
CA GLU A 127 -7.53 -21.67 16.25
C GLU A 127 -6.16 -22.27 15.93
N GLN A 128 -5.12 -21.43 15.93
CA GLN A 128 -3.75 -21.91 16.04
C GLN A 128 -3.47 -22.23 17.51
N LEU A 129 -3.22 -23.50 17.81
CA LEU A 129 -2.89 -23.91 19.19
C LEU A 129 -1.50 -23.38 19.58
N PRO A 130 -1.26 -23.12 20.88
CA PRO A 130 0.06 -22.77 21.37
C PRO A 130 1.11 -23.81 20.93
N ARG A 131 2.26 -23.35 20.45
CA ARG A 131 3.40 -24.16 19.97
C ARG A 131 3.21 -24.88 18.62
N GLU A 132 2.03 -24.81 18.00
CA GLU A 132 1.89 -25.27 16.63
C GLU A 132 2.61 -24.32 15.66
N ARG A 133 3.12 -24.88 14.56
CA ARG A 133 3.73 -24.06 13.50
C ARG A 133 2.65 -23.20 12.83
N PRO A 134 2.99 -21.99 12.36
CA PRO A 134 2.10 -21.19 11.52
C PRO A 134 1.47 -22.01 10.40
N GLY A 135 0.17 -21.84 10.18
CA GLY A 135 -0.59 -22.58 9.16
C GLY A 135 -1.22 -23.89 9.65
N ILE A 136 -0.93 -24.34 10.88
CA ILE A 136 -1.66 -25.44 11.50
C ILE A 136 -2.79 -24.88 12.36
N LEU A 137 -4.04 -25.10 11.92
CA LEU A 137 -5.23 -24.59 12.61
C LEU A 137 -6.13 -25.76 13.05
N VAL A 138 -6.85 -25.58 14.15
CA VAL A 138 -7.96 -26.44 14.56
C VAL A 138 -9.25 -25.75 14.15
N TRP A 139 -9.97 -26.35 13.22
CA TRP A 139 -11.29 -25.91 12.79
C TRP A 139 -12.37 -26.57 13.64
N ASN A 140 -13.04 -25.78 14.47
CA ASN A 140 -14.27 -26.14 15.17
C ASN A 140 -15.45 -25.78 14.26
N LYS A 141 -16.08 -26.80 13.69
CA LYS A 141 -17.23 -26.68 12.78
C LYS A 141 -18.51 -26.37 13.55
N ALA A 142 -19.53 -25.90 12.83
CA ALA A 142 -20.84 -25.58 13.39
C ALA A 142 -21.54 -26.75 14.09
N ASN A 143 -21.24 -27.97 13.67
CA ASN A 143 -21.77 -29.20 14.26
C ASN A 143 -20.94 -29.70 15.47
N GLY A 144 -20.00 -28.90 15.98
CA GLY A 144 -19.12 -29.25 17.09
C GLY A 144 -17.94 -30.15 16.72
N GLN A 145 -17.85 -30.65 15.48
CA GLN A 145 -16.71 -31.45 15.05
C GLN A 145 -15.45 -30.59 14.99
N LYS A 146 -14.35 -31.15 15.48
CA LYS A 146 -13.03 -30.52 15.42
C LYS A 146 -12.20 -31.22 14.36
N GLN A 147 -11.51 -30.43 13.54
CA GLN A 147 -10.63 -30.95 12.51
C GLN A 147 -9.32 -30.16 12.51
N LYS A 148 -8.19 -30.86 12.54
CA LYS A 148 -6.88 -30.22 12.36
C LYS A 148 -6.64 -30.01 10.86
N ILE A 149 -6.36 -28.78 10.46
CA ILE A 149 -6.04 -28.40 9.08
C ILE A 149 -4.59 -27.95 9.02
N LYS A 150 -3.85 -28.49 8.05
CA LYS A 150 -2.47 -28.11 7.78
C LYS A 150 -2.46 -27.30 6.49
N LEU A 151 -2.09 -26.04 6.61
CA LEU A 151 -2.03 -25.10 5.51
C LEU A 151 -0.58 -24.67 5.31
N GLN A 152 -0.16 -24.62 4.06
CA GLN A 152 1.06 -23.98 3.64
C GLN A 152 0.78 -22.50 3.42
N GLN A 153 1.63 -21.66 4.00
CA GLN A 153 1.60 -20.23 3.70
C GLN A 153 2.12 -20.03 2.27
N VAL A 154 1.28 -19.46 1.41
CA VAL A 154 1.60 -19.17 0.00
C VAL A 154 2.08 -17.74 -0.15
N HIS A 155 1.56 -16.84 0.68
CA HIS A 155 2.04 -15.47 0.77
C HIS A 155 2.13 -15.06 2.24
N PRO A 156 3.31 -14.69 2.76
CA PRO A 156 3.43 -14.14 4.10
C PRO A 156 2.74 -12.80 4.22
N PHE A 157 2.48 -12.40 5.46
CA PHE A 157 2.15 -11.01 5.73
C PHE A 157 3.29 -10.12 5.27
N SER A 158 2.97 -9.11 4.46
CA SER A 158 3.95 -8.15 3.96
C SER A 158 3.58 -6.75 4.42
N TRP A 159 4.53 -6.05 5.02
CA TRP A 159 4.46 -4.60 5.18
C TRP A 159 4.87 -3.88 3.91
N ASN A 160 5.22 -4.61 2.86
CA ASN A 160 5.68 -4.00 1.65
C ASN A 160 4.54 -3.19 1.02
N THR A 161 4.95 -2.07 0.47
CA THR A 161 4.13 -1.21 -0.35
C THR A 161 4.77 -1.10 -1.72
N GLN A 162 3.94 -0.76 -2.70
CA GLN A 162 4.39 -0.30 -3.99
C GLN A 162 3.91 1.13 -4.18
N ALA A 163 4.84 2.07 -4.17
CA ALA A 163 4.59 3.47 -4.45
C ALA A 163 4.93 3.78 -5.92
N GLN A 164 3.99 4.43 -6.60
CA GLN A 164 4.12 4.80 -8.01
C GLN A 164 3.78 6.27 -8.22
N ILE A 165 4.49 6.90 -9.15
CA ILE A 165 4.21 8.24 -9.64
C ILE A 165 3.76 8.13 -11.09
N ALA A 166 2.59 8.69 -11.41
CA ALA A 166 2.05 8.74 -12.77
C ALA A 166 2.09 10.18 -13.28
N ILE A 167 2.66 10.37 -14.47
CA ILE A 167 2.67 11.66 -15.17
C ILE A 167 1.61 11.62 -16.26
N HIS A 168 0.71 12.60 -16.23
CA HIS A 168 -0.29 12.79 -17.27
C HIS A 168 -0.09 14.13 -17.95
N ALA A 169 -0.32 14.18 -19.26
CA ALA A 169 -0.43 15.41 -20.03
C ALA A 169 -1.73 15.41 -20.83
N ASN A 170 -2.48 16.50 -20.74
CA ASN A 170 -3.79 16.64 -21.37
C ASN A 170 -4.73 15.46 -21.05
N GLY A 171 -4.67 14.96 -19.81
CA GLY A 171 -5.47 13.82 -19.33
C GLY A 171 -4.95 12.43 -19.74
N LEU A 172 -3.96 12.32 -20.60
CA LEU A 172 -3.37 11.04 -21.04
C LEU A 172 -2.20 10.65 -20.14
N LEU A 173 -2.17 9.39 -19.70
CA LEU A 173 -1.03 8.82 -18.98
C LEU A 173 0.17 8.75 -19.94
N LEU A 174 1.23 9.49 -19.61
CA LEU A 174 2.50 9.44 -20.34
C LEU A 174 3.42 8.37 -19.78
N LYS A 175 3.57 8.33 -18.45
CA LYS A 175 4.53 7.46 -17.78
C LYS A 175 4.07 7.12 -16.37
N THR A 176 4.32 5.87 -15.98
CA THR A 176 4.33 5.45 -14.58
C THR A 176 5.76 5.13 -14.17
N VAL A 177 6.16 5.65 -13.02
CA VAL A 177 7.47 5.45 -12.40
C VAL A 177 7.28 4.71 -11.08
N ASP A 178 8.03 3.62 -10.90
CA ASP A 178 8.06 2.88 -9.64
C ASP A 178 9.00 3.57 -8.64
N LEU A 179 8.41 4.35 -7.74
CA LEU A 179 9.14 5.11 -6.72
C LEU A 179 9.78 4.17 -5.70
N SER A 180 9.12 3.06 -5.36
CA SER A 180 9.67 2.05 -4.45
C SER A 180 10.96 1.45 -5.01
N ALA A 181 11.00 1.16 -6.31
CA ALA A 181 12.20 0.67 -6.98
C ALA A 181 13.33 1.72 -7.03
N LEU A 182 13.01 2.97 -7.42
CA LEU A 182 14.00 4.05 -7.51
C LEU A 182 14.64 4.40 -6.16
N SER A 183 13.80 4.53 -5.12
CA SER A 183 14.25 4.85 -3.76
C SER A 183 14.87 3.65 -3.03
N LYS A 184 14.77 2.44 -3.61
CA LYS A 184 15.08 1.15 -2.98
C LYS A 184 14.33 0.98 -1.65
N ASN A 185 13.11 1.49 -1.57
CA ASN A 185 12.27 1.47 -0.38
C ASN A 185 10.92 0.83 -0.66
N THR A 186 10.74 -0.39 -0.17
CA THR A 186 9.50 -1.16 -0.30
C THR A 186 8.51 -0.88 0.82
N PHE A 187 8.66 0.17 1.62
CA PHE A 187 7.78 0.46 2.77
C PHE A 187 7.11 1.83 2.72
N ILE A 188 7.19 2.54 1.59
CA ILE A 188 6.61 3.88 1.41
C ILE A 188 5.10 3.85 1.70
N GLU A 189 4.67 4.51 2.78
CA GLU A 189 3.26 4.56 3.19
C GLU A 189 2.59 5.90 2.84
N GLN A 190 3.39 6.93 2.55
CA GLN A 190 2.93 8.27 2.22
C GLN A 190 3.79 8.85 1.10
N VAL A 191 3.15 9.55 0.16
CA VAL A 191 3.79 10.30 -0.91
C VAL A 191 3.01 11.60 -1.10
N GLU A 192 3.73 12.71 -1.13
CA GLU A 192 3.20 14.05 -1.37
C GLU A 192 3.99 14.70 -2.50
N ILE A 193 3.30 15.17 -3.54
CA ILE A 193 3.92 15.99 -4.58
C ILE A 193 3.92 17.43 -4.11
N ILE A 194 5.09 17.97 -3.80
CA ILE A 194 5.21 19.32 -3.23
C ILE A 194 5.52 20.39 -4.27
N GLY A 195 6.12 20.02 -5.41
CA GLY A 195 6.47 20.94 -6.47
C GLY A 195 6.55 20.24 -7.82
N LYS A 196 6.11 20.92 -8.89
CA LYS A 196 6.19 20.40 -10.25
C LYS A 196 6.43 21.51 -11.26
N LYS A 197 7.31 21.30 -12.24
CA LYS A 197 7.53 22.24 -13.36
C LYS A 197 7.97 21.50 -14.61
N HIS A 198 7.47 21.96 -15.76
CA HIS A 198 7.94 21.51 -17.07
C HIS A 198 8.74 22.64 -17.69
N ILE A 199 10.04 22.42 -17.92
CA ILE A 199 10.97 23.40 -18.50
C ILE A 199 12.08 22.66 -19.24
N ASN A 200 12.59 23.23 -20.34
CA ASN A 200 13.68 22.65 -21.14
C ASN A 200 13.42 21.18 -21.53
N ASN A 201 12.17 20.87 -21.92
CA ASN A 201 11.70 19.54 -22.29
C ASN A 201 11.93 18.46 -21.21
N LYS A 202 11.91 18.88 -19.94
CA LYS A 202 12.03 18.01 -18.76
C LYS A 202 10.90 18.28 -17.79
N PHE A 203 10.31 17.20 -17.27
CA PHE A 203 9.38 17.25 -16.16
C PHE A 203 10.17 17.13 -14.87
N HIS A 204 10.16 18.18 -14.07
CA HIS A 204 10.75 18.22 -12.75
C HIS A 204 9.66 18.04 -11.70
N VAL A 205 9.86 17.09 -10.80
CA VAL A 205 8.94 16.76 -9.72
C VAL A 205 9.72 16.72 -8.41
N LEU A 206 9.36 17.59 -7.47
CA LEU A 206 9.75 17.48 -6.07
C LEU A 206 8.64 16.78 -5.30
N LEU A 207 9.01 15.74 -4.56
CA LEU A 207 8.08 14.96 -3.76
C LEU A 207 8.68 14.64 -2.39
N LYS A 208 7.82 14.57 -1.38
CA LYS A 208 8.14 13.96 -0.10
C LYS A 208 7.56 12.57 -0.03
N TYR A 209 8.26 11.66 0.61
CA TYR A 209 7.70 10.35 0.92
C TYR A 209 8.15 9.89 2.29
N ALA A 210 7.31 9.10 2.93
CA ALA A 210 7.54 8.68 4.30
C ALA A 210 7.08 7.24 4.55
N HIS A 211 7.70 6.65 5.57
CA HIS A 211 7.29 5.38 6.13
C HIS A 211 7.55 5.35 7.63
N ARG A 212 6.98 4.37 8.32
CA ARG A 212 7.29 4.15 9.73
C ARG A 212 8.73 3.68 9.87
N SER A 213 9.43 4.13 10.90
CA SER A 213 10.79 3.71 11.25
C SER A 213 10.95 2.20 11.40
N LYS A 214 9.95 1.53 11.96
CA LYS A 214 9.93 0.08 12.06
C LYS A 214 8.60 -0.46 11.53
N PRO A 215 8.46 -0.63 10.21
CA PRO A 215 7.27 -1.26 9.61
C PRO A 215 7.04 -2.62 10.27
N GLY A 216 5.83 -2.86 10.77
CA GLY A 216 5.50 -4.09 11.49
C GLY A 216 5.91 -4.21 12.96
N SER A 217 6.52 -3.18 13.56
CA SER A 217 6.83 -3.22 15.00
C SER A 217 5.62 -3.00 15.92
N TYR A 218 4.45 -2.68 15.37
CA TYR A 218 3.21 -2.38 16.11
C TYR A 218 3.32 -1.32 17.21
N GLY A 219 4.38 -0.51 17.17
CA GLY A 219 4.68 0.46 18.21
C GLY A 219 5.63 -0.04 19.31
N ARG A 220 6.47 -1.04 19.04
CA ARG A 220 7.50 -1.56 19.97
C ARG A 220 8.82 -0.79 19.86
N GLY A 221 9.42 -0.48 21.01
CA GLY A 221 10.76 0.16 21.14
C GLY A 221 10.73 1.69 21.03
N MET A 222 11.87 2.35 21.28
CA MET A 222 11.96 3.83 21.35
C MET A 222 11.46 4.56 20.09
N CYS A 223 11.49 3.91 18.93
CA CYS A 223 11.05 4.45 17.64
C CYS A 223 9.83 3.76 17.01
N ALA A 224 9.15 2.93 17.79
CA ALA A 224 7.79 2.41 17.59
C ALA A 224 7.00 2.98 16.39
N ASN A 225 6.50 4.21 16.54
CA ASN A 225 5.70 4.96 15.58
C ASN A 225 6.48 6.15 14.98
N GLY A 226 7.80 6.14 15.11
CA GLY A 226 8.66 7.12 14.46
C GLY A 226 8.45 7.10 12.95
N ILE A 227 8.70 8.22 12.31
CA ILE A 227 8.57 8.39 10.87
C ILE A 227 9.97 8.61 10.31
N GLU A 228 10.27 7.91 9.22
CA GLU A 228 11.40 8.20 8.35
C GLU A 228 10.83 8.97 7.16
N GLU A 229 11.27 10.22 7.00
CA GLU A 229 10.77 11.13 5.97
C GLU A 229 11.91 11.48 5.02
N PHE A 230 11.60 11.54 3.74
CA PHE A 230 12.55 11.84 2.67
C PHE A 230 11.98 12.89 1.74
N ILE A 231 12.87 13.67 1.14
CA ILE A 231 12.59 14.51 -0.04
C ILE A 231 13.29 13.87 -1.23
N ALA A 232 12.62 13.88 -2.38
CA ALA A 232 13.20 13.42 -3.64
C ALA A 232 12.91 14.38 -4.79
N HIS A 233 13.86 14.45 -5.71
CA HIS A 233 13.75 15.15 -6.97
C HIS A 233 13.82 14.14 -8.12
N LEU A 234 12.73 14.07 -8.86
CA LEU A 234 12.55 13.20 -10.01
C LEU A 234 12.52 14.05 -11.28
N VAL A 235 13.40 13.74 -12.23
CA VAL A 235 13.45 14.38 -13.54
C VAL A 235 13.15 13.37 -14.62
N ILE A 236 12.18 13.68 -15.48
CA ILE A 236 11.83 12.86 -16.65
C ILE A 236 12.06 13.67 -17.91
N ASN A 237 12.78 13.08 -18.88
CA ASN A 237 13.09 13.72 -20.14
C ASN A 237 11.90 13.65 -21.13
N GLN A 238 12.06 14.28 -22.29
CA GLN A 238 11.08 14.28 -23.37
C GLN A 238 10.74 12.88 -23.91
N ASP A 239 11.66 11.92 -23.78
CA ASP A 239 11.49 10.53 -24.20
C ASP A 239 10.73 9.69 -23.14
N CYS A 240 10.22 10.34 -22.08
CA CYS A 240 9.49 9.72 -20.97
C CYS A 240 10.36 8.71 -20.19
N GLU A 241 11.65 8.97 -20.10
CA GLU A 241 12.63 8.21 -19.31
C GLU A 241 13.05 9.00 -18.07
N VAL A 242 13.37 8.28 -16.99
CA VAL A 242 13.89 8.86 -15.76
C VAL A 242 15.33 9.29 -16.03
N ALA A 243 15.56 10.60 -16.09
CA ALA A 243 16.87 11.19 -16.32
C ALA A 243 17.66 11.40 -15.02
N LEU A 244 16.95 11.66 -13.91
CA LEU A 244 17.55 11.84 -12.58
C LEU A 244 16.55 11.40 -11.51
N PHE A 245 17.07 10.74 -10.48
CA PHE A 245 16.38 10.55 -9.22
C PHE A 245 17.40 10.71 -8.09
N GLU A 246 17.24 11.77 -7.31
CA GLU A 246 18.04 12.04 -6.12
C GLU A 246 17.10 12.16 -4.91
N GLN A 247 17.59 11.77 -3.73
CA GLN A 247 16.79 11.79 -2.50
C GLN A 247 17.66 12.08 -1.28
N GLU A 248 17.08 12.77 -0.32
CA GLU A 248 17.70 13.09 0.96
C GLU A 248 16.75 12.77 2.11
N ARG A 249 17.31 12.38 3.25
CA ARG A 249 16.50 12.12 4.45
C ARG A 249 16.24 13.43 5.19
N LEU A 250 14.97 13.75 5.43
CA LEU A 250 14.53 14.93 6.19
C LEU A 250 14.35 14.63 7.68
N ASN A 251 13.88 13.44 8.01
CA ASN A 251 13.61 13.04 9.38
C ASN A 251 13.94 11.56 9.58
N SER A 252 14.45 11.22 10.77
CA SER A 252 14.69 9.86 11.20
C SER A 252 14.47 9.74 12.69
N CYS A 253 13.73 8.71 13.11
CA CYS A 253 13.73 8.35 14.53
C CYS A 253 14.92 7.44 14.84
N LEU A 254 15.33 6.61 13.88
CA LEU A 254 16.36 5.59 14.11
C LEU A 254 17.77 6.14 14.12
N LEU A 255 18.00 7.24 13.43
CA LEU A 255 19.33 7.79 13.20
C LEU A 255 19.34 9.25 13.59
N GLN A 256 20.40 9.65 14.28
CA GLN A 256 20.69 11.06 14.43
C GLN A 256 21.09 11.59 13.05
N LEU A 257 20.39 12.60 12.57
CA LEU A 257 20.79 13.30 11.36
C LEU A 257 21.92 14.25 11.73
N ASP A 258 23.08 14.09 11.11
CA ASP A 258 24.15 15.08 11.14
C ASP A 258 23.53 16.41 10.71
N GLY A 259 23.81 17.52 11.41
CA GLY A 259 23.09 18.80 11.33
C GLY A 259 23.08 19.53 9.98
N ASN A 260 23.27 18.82 8.88
CA ASN A 260 23.09 19.21 7.50
C ASN A 260 21.66 19.66 7.26
N THR A 261 21.52 20.86 6.70
CA THR A 261 20.21 21.38 6.30
C THR A 261 19.95 21.01 4.85
N VAL A 262 18.85 20.30 4.61
CA VAL A 262 18.37 19.97 3.26
C VAL A 262 17.52 21.14 2.76
N ASN A 263 17.95 21.78 1.68
CA ASN A 263 17.30 22.92 1.05
C ASN A 263 16.63 22.51 -0.26
N TYR A 264 15.41 22.99 -0.48
CA TYR A 264 14.63 22.81 -1.70
C TYR A 264 13.62 23.95 -1.84
N ASP A 265 13.19 24.26 -3.07
CA ASP A 265 12.15 25.26 -3.35
C ASP A 265 10.98 24.63 -4.11
N PRO A 266 9.81 24.44 -3.48
CA PRO A 266 8.63 23.89 -4.13
C PRO A 266 8.13 24.69 -5.36
N LYS A 267 8.41 26.00 -5.42
CA LYS A 267 8.05 26.87 -6.57
C LYS A 267 9.06 26.76 -7.72
N HIS A 268 10.28 26.34 -7.41
CA HIS A 268 11.38 26.18 -8.34
C HIS A 268 11.95 24.75 -8.28
N PRO A 269 11.14 23.71 -8.55
CA PRO A 269 11.56 22.32 -8.44
C PRO A 269 12.69 21.95 -9.41
N GLU A 270 12.90 22.72 -10.48
CA GLU A 270 14.01 22.57 -11.41
C GLU A 270 15.40 22.75 -10.77
N LEU A 271 15.47 23.40 -9.60
CA LEU A 271 16.72 23.61 -8.86
C LEU A 271 17.14 22.39 -8.03
N GLY A 272 16.27 21.37 -7.91
CA GLY A 272 16.58 20.12 -7.21
C GLY A 272 16.72 20.25 -5.70
N ILE A 273 17.56 19.39 -5.12
CA ILE A 273 17.83 19.31 -3.68
C ILE A 273 19.29 19.70 -3.42
N ALA A 274 19.53 20.54 -2.41
CA ALA A 274 20.87 20.90 -1.98
C ALA A 274 21.09 20.57 -0.49
N THR A 275 22.25 20.01 -0.16
CA THR A 275 22.68 19.75 1.21
C THR A 275 23.78 20.72 1.61
N ASN A 276 23.54 21.52 2.66
CA ASN A 276 24.58 22.37 3.25
C ASN A 276 25.11 21.71 4.52
N THR A 277 26.38 21.35 4.52
CA THR A 277 27.10 20.95 5.73
C THR A 277 27.26 22.17 6.63
N ARG A 278 26.75 22.13 7.85
CA ARG A 278 27.20 23.10 8.86
C ARG A 278 28.67 22.78 9.15
N ALA A 279 29.57 23.68 8.75
CA ALA A 279 30.94 23.63 9.23
C ALA A 279 30.90 23.75 10.76
N HIS A 280 31.33 22.70 11.45
CA HIS A 280 31.56 22.71 12.89
C HIS A 280 32.86 23.45 13.21
#